data_AF-A0A9X4QP10-F1
#
_entry.id   AF-A0A9X4QP10-F1
#
_cell.length_a   1.000
_cell.length_b   1.000
_cell.length_c   1.000
_cell.angle_alpha   90.00
_cell.angle_beta   90.00
_cell.angle_gamma   90.00
#
_symmetry.space_group_name_H-M   'P 1'
#
loop_
_entity.id
_entity.type
_entity.pdbx_description
1 polymer ?
#
loop_
_entity_poly.entity_id
_entity_poly.type
_entity_poly.pdbx_seq_one_letter_code
_entity_poly.pdbx_strand_id
1 'polypeptide(L)'
;MSKLDGNDRWNSKLLLTEHHEQYEEEHAVSPKTTGHPTADELRMIRDVIVLPHMLTMVQRAMEEGERSGNLLSRVTLTGAQVVLNLITRDLHELRRELSSRRIRLLNSDEQVDLVIYHRYICRGYEERFGIVREVLRSEISMQLARYMGEITRHLRQLDSKEAREARRSPRGRQRDDLIGRRTLGTMPLQSARRLVPDEPLALRMRHGA
;
A
#
# COMPACT_ATOMS: atom_id res chain seq x y z
N MET A 1 -73.66 -33.43 -18.67
CA MET A 1 -72.77 -33.99 -19.71
C MET A 1 -72.33 -32.85 -20.61
N SER A 2 -71.18 -32.26 -20.29
CA SER A 2 -69.86 -32.48 -20.89
C SER A 2 -69.57 -31.48 -22.02
N LYS A 3 -68.99 -30.34 -21.64
CA LYS A 3 -68.38 -29.35 -22.55
C LYS A 3 -66.95 -28.99 -22.12
N LEU A 4 -66.27 -29.90 -21.41
CA LEU A 4 -64.90 -29.69 -20.93
C LEU A 4 -63.97 -30.87 -21.22
N ASP A 5 -64.41 -31.86 -21.99
CA ASP A 5 -63.66 -33.12 -22.21
C ASP A 5 -62.78 -33.08 -23.48
N GLY A 6 -62.17 -31.92 -23.76
CA GLY A 6 -61.42 -31.71 -25.02
C GLY A 6 -60.30 -30.68 -24.94
N ASN A 7 -59.78 -30.41 -23.74
CA ASN A 7 -58.66 -29.48 -23.58
C ASN A 7 -57.40 -30.17 -23.04
N ASP A 8 -56.89 -31.14 -23.81
CA ASP A 8 -55.58 -31.78 -23.59
C ASP A 8 -54.38 -30.86 -23.91
N ARG A 9 -54.58 -29.55 -24.11
CA ARG A 9 -53.48 -28.57 -24.30
C ARG A 9 -52.55 -28.44 -23.09
N TRP A 10 -52.99 -28.89 -21.92
CA TRP A 10 -52.16 -28.88 -20.71
C TRP A 10 -51.31 -30.15 -20.59
N ASN A 11 -51.75 -31.27 -21.18
CA ASN A 11 -50.99 -32.52 -21.20
C ASN A 11 -49.71 -32.43 -22.05
N SER A 12 -49.71 -31.56 -23.07
CA SER A 12 -48.55 -31.32 -23.93
C SER A 12 -47.61 -30.21 -23.40
N LYS A 13 -47.96 -29.52 -22.31
CA LYS A 13 -47.13 -28.48 -21.67
C LYS A 13 -46.33 -29.02 -20.45
N LEU A 14 -46.37 -30.33 -20.23
CA LEU A 14 -45.67 -31.06 -19.17
C LEU A 14 -44.73 -32.15 -19.73
N LEU A 15 -44.30 -32.03 -20.98
CA LEU A 15 -43.14 -32.78 -21.47
C LEU A 15 -41.98 -31.83 -21.50
N LEU A 16 -41.19 -31.82 -20.43
CA LEU A 16 -39.78 -31.43 -20.47
C LEU A 16 -39.05 -31.82 -19.16
N THR A 17 -39.34 -33.00 -18.60
CA THR A 17 -38.47 -33.59 -17.56
C THR A 17 -37.04 -33.73 -18.08
N GLU A 18 -36.85 -34.11 -19.34
CA GLU A 18 -35.51 -34.22 -19.96
C GLU A 18 -34.78 -32.86 -20.11
N HIS A 19 -35.47 -31.76 -20.45
CA HIS A 19 -34.78 -30.45 -20.42
C HIS A 19 -34.67 -29.87 -19.01
N HIS A 20 -35.55 -30.24 -18.07
CA HIS A 20 -35.40 -29.87 -16.66
C HIS A 20 -34.15 -30.55 -16.09
N GLU A 21 -33.95 -31.84 -16.40
CA GLU A 21 -32.77 -32.61 -16.07
C GLU A 21 -31.52 -32.04 -16.76
N GLN A 22 -31.57 -31.67 -18.05
CA GLN A 22 -30.46 -30.94 -18.70
C GLN A 22 -30.18 -29.58 -18.06
N TYR A 23 -31.22 -28.84 -17.65
CA TYR A 23 -31.05 -27.58 -16.90
C TYR A 23 -30.38 -27.83 -15.55
N GLU A 24 -30.77 -28.89 -14.84
CA GLU A 24 -30.21 -29.27 -13.55
C GLU A 24 -28.79 -29.82 -13.67
N GLU A 25 -28.47 -30.56 -14.74
CA GLU A 25 -27.13 -31.08 -15.05
C GLU A 25 -26.19 -29.95 -15.50
N GLU A 26 -26.63 -29.03 -16.37
CA GLU A 26 -25.89 -27.82 -16.73
C GLU A 26 -25.70 -26.89 -15.51
N HIS A 27 -26.67 -26.84 -14.59
CA HIS A 27 -26.59 -26.11 -13.32
C HIS A 27 -25.85 -26.85 -12.19
N ALA A 28 -25.58 -28.14 -12.32
CA ALA A 28 -24.73 -28.89 -11.40
C ALA A 28 -23.24 -28.68 -11.72
N VAL A 29 -22.91 -28.38 -12.98
CA VAL A 29 -21.53 -28.15 -13.46
C VAL A 29 -21.04 -26.71 -13.23
N SER A 30 -21.94 -25.73 -13.12
CA SER A 30 -21.60 -24.33 -12.84
C SER A 30 -22.00 -23.93 -11.42
N PRO A 31 -21.07 -23.48 -10.54
CA PRO A 31 -21.44 -23.05 -9.20
C PRO A 31 -22.44 -21.89 -9.32
N LYS A 32 -23.67 -22.12 -8.84
CA LYS A 32 -24.72 -21.09 -8.75
C LYS A 32 -24.07 -19.83 -8.21
N THR A 33 -24.08 -18.77 -9.01
CA THR A 33 -23.60 -17.47 -8.59
C THR A 33 -24.69 -16.91 -7.67
N THR A 34 -24.78 -17.45 -6.45
CA THR A 34 -25.71 -16.99 -5.43
C THR A 34 -25.48 -15.50 -5.23
N GLY A 35 -26.55 -14.75 -4.94
CA GLY A 35 -26.43 -13.34 -4.53
C GLY A 35 -25.49 -13.16 -3.34
N HIS A 36 -25.34 -14.23 -2.53
CA HIS A 36 -24.44 -14.27 -1.39
C HIS A 36 -22.97 -14.28 -1.81
N PRO A 37 -22.13 -13.46 -1.16
CA PRO A 37 -20.70 -13.45 -1.37
C PRO A 37 -20.05 -14.72 -0.81
N THR A 38 -19.04 -15.18 -1.50
CA THR A 38 -18.12 -16.23 -1.03
C THR A 38 -17.25 -15.72 0.12
N ALA A 39 -16.64 -16.64 0.87
CA ALA A 39 -15.73 -16.28 1.97
C ALA A 39 -14.56 -15.39 1.52
N ASP A 40 -14.05 -15.61 0.32
CA ASP A 40 -12.98 -14.78 -0.24
C ASP A 40 -13.48 -13.40 -0.66
N GLU A 41 -14.69 -13.28 -1.20
CA GLU A 41 -15.32 -11.99 -1.48
C GLU A 41 -15.60 -11.19 -0.20
N LEU A 42 -16.01 -11.85 0.88
CA LEU A 42 -16.15 -11.20 2.20
C LEU A 42 -14.81 -10.67 2.73
N ARG A 43 -13.72 -11.40 2.52
CA ARG A 43 -12.36 -10.92 2.85
C ARG A 43 -12.00 -9.68 2.02
N MET A 44 -12.30 -9.68 0.72
CA MET A 44 -12.07 -8.51 -0.14
C MET A 44 -12.90 -7.30 0.29
N ILE A 45 -14.17 -7.52 0.68
CA ILE A 45 -15.04 -6.45 1.20
C ILE A 45 -14.45 -5.88 2.50
N ARG A 46 -14.00 -6.73 3.42
CA ARG A 46 -13.31 -6.28 4.62
C ARG A 46 -12.07 -5.45 4.27
N ASP A 47 -11.23 -5.94 3.36
CA ASP A 47 -9.96 -5.30 3.04
C ASP A 47 -10.19 -3.93 2.37
N VAL A 48 -11.20 -3.78 1.51
CA VAL A 48 -11.54 -2.49 0.89
C VAL A 48 -12.09 -1.47 1.89
N ILE A 49 -12.67 -1.93 3.00
CA ILE A 49 -13.10 -1.08 4.14
C ILE A 49 -11.90 -0.68 5.00
N VAL A 50 -10.97 -1.60 5.25
CA VAL A 50 -9.80 -1.38 6.12
C VAL A 50 -8.77 -0.43 5.49
N LEU A 51 -8.47 -0.59 4.19
CA LEU A 51 -7.39 0.14 3.51
C LEU A 51 -7.55 1.67 3.54
N PRO A 52 -8.74 2.28 3.32
CA PRO A 52 -8.93 3.73 3.46
C PRO A 52 -8.62 4.25 4.87
N HIS A 53 -8.97 3.49 5.91
CA HIS A 53 -8.66 3.87 7.30
C HIS A 53 -7.15 3.91 7.51
N MET A 54 -6.44 2.89 7.02
CA MET A 54 -4.98 2.86 7.07
C MET A 54 -4.34 4.05 6.33
N LEU A 55 -4.87 4.38 5.14
CA LEU A 55 -4.39 5.50 4.34
C LEU A 55 -4.48 6.81 5.14
N THR A 56 -5.62 7.09 5.78
CA THR A 56 -5.78 8.29 6.61
C THR A 56 -4.84 8.30 7.83
N MET A 57 -4.60 7.15 8.45
CA MET A 57 -3.69 7.04 9.60
C MET A 57 -2.23 7.30 9.21
N VAL A 58 -1.78 6.75 8.07
CA VAL A 58 -0.42 6.97 7.57
C VAL A 58 -0.23 8.44 7.18
N GLN A 59 -1.20 9.05 6.50
CA GLN A 59 -1.16 10.49 6.18
C GLN A 59 -1.02 11.35 7.44
N ARG A 60 -1.84 11.10 8.47
CA ARG A 60 -1.74 11.81 9.75
C ARG A 60 -0.38 11.62 10.42
N ALA A 61 0.17 10.41 10.38
CA ALA A 61 1.49 10.12 10.93
C ALA A 61 2.61 10.85 10.18
N MET A 62 2.47 11.04 8.86
CA MET A 62 3.41 11.84 8.07
C MET A 62 3.34 13.32 8.45
N GLU A 63 2.15 13.89 8.51
CA GLU A 63 1.97 15.29 8.92
C GLU A 63 2.56 15.56 10.33
N GLU A 64 2.40 14.62 11.25
CA GLU A 64 2.98 14.72 12.59
C GLU A 64 4.51 14.58 12.57
N GLY A 65 5.02 13.66 11.75
CA GLY A 65 6.45 13.47 11.53
C GLY A 65 7.13 14.74 11.01
N GLU A 66 6.49 15.46 10.10
CA GLU A 66 6.96 16.73 9.56
C GLU A 66 7.05 17.83 10.62
N ARG A 67 6.10 17.89 11.57
CA ARG A 67 6.09 18.87 12.66
C ARG A 67 7.14 18.58 13.74
N SER A 68 7.45 17.31 13.98
CA SER A 68 8.26 16.87 15.14
C SER A 68 9.75 17.24 15.07
N GLY A 69 10.29 17.56 13.89
CA GLY A 69 11.70 17.97 13.72
C GLY A 69 12.75 16.93 14.14
N ASN A 70 12.36 15.67 14.36
CA ASN A 70 13.26 14.60 14.82
C ASN A 70 14.33 14.27 13.75
N LEU A 71 15.56 13.94 14.15
CA LEU A 71 16.62 13.47 13.25
C LEU A 71 16.20 12.25 12.40
N LEU A 72 15.39 11.35 12.96
CA LEU A 72 14.88 10.17 12.25
C LEU A 72 13.65 10.46 11.38
N SER A 73 13.08 11.67 11.46
CA SER A 73 11.87 12.05 10.72
C SER A 73 12.01 11.78 9.22
N ARG A 74 13.15 12.10 8.60
CA ARG A 74 13.36 11.89 7.16
C ARG A 74 13.22 10.42 6.75
N VAL A 75 13.77 9.51 7.55
CA VAL A 75 13.68 8.06 7.29
C VAL A 75 12.24 7.59 7.50
N THR A 76 11.61 8.02 8.58
CA THR A 76 10.21 7.68 8.89
C THR A 76 9.25 8.20 7.81
N LEU A 77 9.40 9.44 7.35
CA LEU A 77 8.59 10.05 6.30
C LEU A 77 8.77 9.34 4.96
N THR A 78 10.01 9.00 4.61
CA THR A 78 10.30 8.24 3.38
C THR A 78 9.65 6.86 3.44
N GLY A 79 9.78 6.15 4.57
CA GLY A 79 9.13 4.85 4.78
C GLY A 79 7.60 4.96 4.73
N ALA A 80 7.03 5.95 5.38
CA ALA A 80 5.59 6.20 5.39
C ALA A 80 5.04 6.51 3.98
N GLN A 81 5.78 7.28 3.17
CA GLN A 81 5.42 7.53 1.78
C GLN A 81 5.41 6.23 0.94
N VAL A 82 6.38 5.34 1.16
CA VAL A 82 6.39 4.03 0.50
C VAL A 82 5.17 3.21 0.91
N VAL A 83 4.85 3.15 2.21
CA VAL A 83 3.64 2.46 2.71
C VAL A 83 2.38 3.05 2.09
N LEU A 84 2.27 4.37 2.02
CA LEU A 84 1.12 5.07 1.43
C LEU A 84 0.92 4.69 -0.04
N ASN A 85 2.00 4.63 -0.81
CA ASN A 85 1.96 4.24 -2.22
C ASN A 85 1.52 2.78 -2.39
N LEU A 86 2.00 1.87 -1.55
CA LEU A 86 1.61 0.46 -1.55
C LEU A 86 0.11 0.32 -1.24
N ILE A 87 -0.36 0.93 -0.14
CA ILE A 87 -1.79 0.91 0.24
C ILE A 87 -2.67 1.47 -0.88
N THR A 88 -2.25 2.56 -1.51
CA THR A 88 -3.01 3.20 -2.59
C THR A 88 -3.13 2.28 -3.80
N ARG A 89 -2.02 1.67 -4.22
CA ARG A 89 -2.01 0.69 -5.33
C ARG A 89 -2.92 -0.49 -5.02
N ASP A 90 -2.76 -1.10 -3.85
CA ASP A 90 -3.49 -2.31 -3.47
C ASP A 90 -4.99 -2.00 -3.33
N LEU A 91 -5.37 -0.81 -2.84
CA LEU A 91 -6.76 -0.35 -2.83
C LEU A 91 -7.34 -0.19 -4.24
N HIS A 92 -6.57 0.33 -5.19
CA HIS A 92 -7.01 0.44 -6.59
C HIS A 92 -7.19 -0.92 -7.25
N GLU A 93 -6.26 -1.85 -7.02
CA GLU A 93 -6.34 -3.23 -7.53
C GLU A 93 -7.56 -3.95 -6.94
N LEU A 94 -7.76 -3.85 -5.63
CA LEU A 94 -8.89 -4.48 -4.95
C LEU A 94 -10.24 -3.92 -5.42
N ARG A 95 -10.35 -2.61 -5.63
CA ARG A 95 -11.57 -2.01 -6.20
C ARG A 95 -11.86 -2.48 -7.61
N ARG A 96 -10.82 -2.66 -8.44
CA ARG A 96 -10.97 -3.22 -9.80
C ARG A 96 -11.42 -4.67 -9.75
N GLU A 97 -10.87 -5.47 -8.85
CA GLU A 97 -11.25 -6.87 -8.68
C GLU A 97 -12.68 -7.03 -8.15
N LEU A 98 -13.09 -6.23 -7.16
CA LEU A 98 -14.48 -6.22 -6.69
C LEU A 98 -15.44 -5.83 -7.81
N SER A 99 -15.08 -4.84 -8.62
CA SER A 99 -15.89 -4.39 -9.75
C SER A 99 -16.04 -5.48 -10.82
N SER A 100 -14.97 -6.22 -11.16
CA SER A 100 -15.04 -7.32 -12.12
C SER A 100 -15.93 -8.48 -11.64
N ARG A 101 -16.02 -8.66 -10.31
CA ARG A 101 -16.90 -9.64 -9.65
C ARG A 101 -18.34 -9.14 -9.45
N ARG A 102 -18.70 -7.95 -9.95
CA ARG A 102 -20.00 -7.29 -9.74
C ARG A 102 -20.31 -7.03 -8.26
N ILE A 103 -19.30 -6.64 -7.50
CA ILE A 103 -19.41 -6.25 -6.09
C ILE A 103 -19.11 -4.74 -5.97
N ARG A 104 -19.98 -4.00 -5.30
CA ARG A 104 -19.83 -2.56 -5.09
C ARG A 104 -20.13 -2.18 -3.65
N LEU A 105 -19.25 -1.41 -3.02
CA LEU A 105 -19.49 -0.83 -1.70
C LEU A 105 -20.34 0.44 -1.85
N LEU A 106 -21.30 0.65 -0.96
CA LEU A 106 -22.10 1.86 -0.89
C LEU A 106 -21.50 2.77 0.20
N ASN A 107 -21.43 4.08 -0.07
CA ASN A 107 -20.85 5.08 0.83
C ASN A 107 -21.80 5.46 1.97
N SER A 108 -22.41 4.48 2.61
CA SER A 108 -23.32 4.66 3.74
C SER A 108 -22.84 3.80 4.89
N ASP A 109 -22.30 4.47 5.90
CA ASP A 109 -21.84 3.85 7.13
C ASP A 109 -22.88 4.12 8.21
N GLU A 110 -23.49 3.06 8.72
CA GLU A 110 -24.37 3.12 9.89
C GLU A 110 -23.60 2.61 11.10
N GLN A 111 -23.47 3.44 12.13
CA GLN A 111 -22.86 3.03 13.38
C GLN A 111 -23.94 2.70 14.41
N VAL A 112 -23.92 1.47 14.92
CA VAL A 112 -24.76 1.03 16.04
C VAL A 112 -23.84 0.45 17.10
N ASP A 113 -23.76 1.12 18.25
CA ASP A 113 -22.87 0.81 19.36
C ASP A 113 -21.39 0.69 18.94
N LEU A 114 -20.86 -0.54 18.97
CA LEU A 114 -19.48 -0.90 18.66
C LEU A 114 -19.31 -1.47 17.24
N VAL A 115 -20.40 -1.61 16.48
CA VAL A 115 -20.41 -2.20 15.14
C VAL A 115 -20.64 -1.11 14.10
N ILE A 116 -19.77 -1.12 13.09
CA ILE A 116 -19.88 -0.27 11.91
C ILE A 116 -20.45 -1.14 10.79
N TYR A 117 -21.61 -0.75 10.28
CA TYR A 117 -22.27 -1.42 9.16
C TYR A 117 -21.97 -0.68 7.86
N HIS A 118 -21.39 -1.40 6.91
CA HIS A 118 -21.19 -0.95 5.54
C HIS A 118 -22.15 -1.68 4.61
N ARG A 119 -22.91 -0.94 3.80
CA ARG A 119 -23.79 -1.54 2.79
C ARG A 119 -22.97 -1.88 1.54
N TYR A 120 -23.24 -3.03 0.92
CA TYR A 120 -22.66 -3.41 -0.35
C TYR A 120 -23.68 -4.10 -1.25
N ILE A 121 -23.44 -4.05 -2.56
CA ILE A 121 -24.20 -4.75 -3.57
C ILE A 121 -23.33 -5.89 -4.11
N CYS A 122 -23.78 -7.13 -3.99
CA CYS A 122 -23.16 -8.30 -4.59
C CYS A 122 -24.09 -8.89 -5.65
N ARG A 123 -23.70 -8.85 -6.93
CA ARG A 123 -24.44 -9.44 -8.05
C ARG A 123 -25.92 -9.02 -8.13
N GLY A 124 -26.22 -7.77 -7.70
CA GLY A 124 -27.57 -7.19 -7.70
C GLY A 124 -28.32 -7.29 -6.38
N TYR A 125 -27.79 -8.01 -5.39
CA TYR A 125 -28.36 -8.12 -4.05
C TYR A 125 -27.68 -7.14 -3.11
N GLU A 126 -28.47 -6.41 -2.33
CA GLU A 126 -27.96 -5.51 -1.32
C GLU A 126 -27.83 -6.23 0.03
N GLU A 127 -26.66 -6.15 0.63
CA GLU A 127 -26.33 -6.76 1.93
C GLU A 127 -25.59 -5.76 2.82
N ARG A 128 -25.43 -6.12 4.10
CA ARG A 128 -24.72 -5.33 5.11
C ARG A 128 -23.54 -6.11 5.66
N PHE A 129 -22.37 -5.47 5.67
CA PHE A 129 -21.16 -5.97 6.29
C PHE A 129 -20.95 -5.26 7.63
N GLY A 130 -21.09 -5.99 8.74
CA GLY A 130 -20.83 -5.46 10.07
C GLY A 130 -19.39 -5.75 10.50
N ILE A 131 -18.65 -4.73 10.93
CA ILE A 131 -17.34 -4.89 11.55
C ILE A 131 -17.30 -4.25 12.94
N VAL A 132 -16.85 -5.01 13.94
CA VAL A 132 -16.64 -4.48 15.29
C VAL A 132 -15.40 -3.59 15.28
N ARG A 133 -15.47 -2.43 15.92
CA ARG A 133 -14.38 -1.44 15.95
C ARG A 133 -13.04 -2.02 16.44
N GLU A 134 -13.05 -2.92 17.42
CA GLU A 134 -11.84 -3.62 17.89
C GLU A 134 -11.24 -4.55 16.84
N VAL A 135 -12.09 -5.23 16.06
CA VAL A 135 -11.66 -6.08 14.94
C VAL A 135 -11.07 -5.21 13.84
N LEU A 136 -11.72 -4.10 13.49
CA LEU A 136 -11.19 -3.14 12.50
C LEU A 136 -9.80 -2.63 12.90
N ARG A 137 -9.62 -2.24 14.17
CA ARG A 137 -8.32 -1.80 14.69
C ARG A 137 -7.25 -2.89 14.60
N SER A 138 -7.61 -4.11 14.97
CA SER A 138 -6.70 -5.27 14.92
C SER A 138 -6.29 -5.59 13.49
N GLU A 139 -7.24 -5.56 12.55
CA GLU A 139 -6.97 -5.72 11.12
C GLU A 139 -6.01 -4.64 10.61
N ILE A 140 -6.24 -3.36 10.93
CA ILE A 140 -5.34 -2.25 10.60
C ILE A 140 -3.90 -2.54 11.08
N SER A 141 -3.74 -2.92 12.35
CA SER A 141 -2.42 -3.22 12.91
C SER A 141 -1.73 -4.39 12.19
N MET A 142 -2.46 -5.47 11.92
CA MET A 142 -1.92 -6.61 11.18
C MET A 142 -1.54 -6.25 9.74
N GLN A 143 -2.39 -5.51 9.03
CA GLN A 143 -2.11 -5.09 7.65
C GLN A 143 -0.89 -4.17 7.57
N LEU A 144 -0.78 -3.17 8.45
CA LEU A 144 0.40 -2.29 8.51
C LEU A 144 1.68 -3.07 8.79
N ALA A 145 1.63 -4.03 9.72
CA ALA A 145 2.76 -4.89 10.01
C ALA A 145 3.20 -5.71 8.77
N ARG A 146 2.25 -6.17 7.94
CA ARG A 146 2.57 -6.84 6.67
C ARG A 146 3.32 -5.91 5.72
N TYR A 147 2.82 -4.70 5.46
CA TYR A 147 3.49 -3.73 4.59
C TYR A 147 4.90 -3.38 5.10
N MET A 148 5.06 -3.16 6.40
CA MET A 148 6.37 -2.89 7.00
C MET A 148 7.31 -4.10 6.87
N GLY A 149 6.79 -5.32 6.99
CA GLY A 149 7.54 -6.56 6.79
C GLY A 149 8.03 -6.70 5.35
N GLU A 150 7.22 -6.33 4.36
CA GLU A 150 7.62 -6.33 2.94
C GLU A 150 8.73 -5.33 2.66
N ILE A 151 8.59 -4.10 3.16
CA ILE A 151 9.63 -3.07 3.02
C ILE A 151 10.94 -3.55 3.65
N THR A 152 10.88 -4.06 4.88
CA THR A 152 12.06 -4.58 5.60
C THR A 152 12.71 -5.74 4.84
N ARG A 153 11.91 -6.61 4.23
CA ARG A 153 12.41 -7.73 3.40
C ARG A 153 13.14 -7.20 2.18
N HIS A 154 12.59 -6.21 1.48
CA HIS A 154 13.24 -5.62 0.31
C HIS A 154 14.55 -4.90 0.66
N LEU A 155 14.58 -4.16 1.77
CA LEU A 155 15.81 -3.52 2.25
C LEU A 155 16.92 -4.55 2.52
N ARG A 156 16.62 -5.63 3.24
CA ARG A 156 17.58 -6.71 3.50
C ARG A 156 18.09 -7.40 2.23
N GLN A 157 17.23 -7.51 1.22
CA GLN A 157 17.62 -8.10 -0.07
C GLN A 157 18.62 -7.21 -0.82
N LEU A 158 18.46 -5.89 -0.77
CA LEU A 158 19.40 -4.94 -1.37
C LEU A 158 20.78 -5.04 -0.70
N ASP A 159 20.83 -5.02 0.64
CA ASP A 159 22.08 -5.17 1.40
C ASP A 159 22.81 -6.48 1.01
N SER A 160 22.06 -7.57 0.85
CA SER A 160 22.62 -8.88 0.48
C SER A 160 23.16 -8.93 -0.95
N LYS A 161 22.56 -8.16 -1.88
CA LYS A 161 23.02 -8.07 -3.27
C LYS A 161 24.28 -7.24 -3.37
N GLU A 162 24.32 -6.08 -2.71
CA GLU A 162 25.50 -5.22 -2.64
C GLU A 162 26.69 -5.97 -2.02
N ALA A 163 26.46 -6.74 -0.94
CA ALA A 163 27.49 -7.58 -0.34
C ALA A 163 28.02 -8.69 -1.27
N ARG A 164 27.17 -9.19 -2.19
CA ARG A 164 27.57 -10.19 -3.21
C ARG A 164 28.32 -9.55 -4.37
N GLU A 165 27.92 -8.36 -4.81
CA GLU A 165 28.58 -7.60 -5.87
C GLU A 165 29.96 -7.10 -5.42
N ALA A 166 30.07 -6.61 -4.19
CA ALA A 166 31.34 -6.21 -3.58
C ALA A 166 32.34 -7.39 -3.47
N ARG A 167 31.86 -8.62 -3.26
CA ARG A 167 32.70 -9.83 -3.27
C ARG A 167 33.06 -10.31 -4.68
N ARG A 168 32.26 -9.95 -5.70
CA ARG A 168 32.47 -10.34 -7.11
C ARG A 168 33.38 -9.38 -7.88
N SER A 169 33.65 -8.18 -7.38
CA SER A 169 34.59 -7.22 -8.00
C SER A 169 35.97 -7.27 -7.31
N PRO A 170 37.02 -7.87 -7.91
CA PRO A 170 38.37 -7.84 -7.34
C PRO A 170 39.13 -6.54 -7.67
N ARG A 171 38.54 -5.60 -8.41
CA ARG A 171 39.26 -4.44 -8.97
C ARG A 171 38.89 -3.15 -8.24
N GLY A 172 39.60 -2.90 -7.15
CA GLY A 172 39.60 -1.59 -6.49
C GLY A 172 40.65 -1.41 -5.40
N ARG A 173 41.53 -2.40 -5.19
CA ARG A 173 42.55 -2.37 -4.14
C ARG A 173 43.96 -2.42 -4.73
N GLN A 174 44.25 -1.54 -5.68
CA GLN A 174 45.64 -1.30 -6.11
C GLN A 174 45.78 0.06 -6.82
N ARG A 175 45.78 1.17 -6.06
CA ARG A 175 46.34 2.43 -6.55
C ARG A 175 46.68 3.51 -5.50
N ASP A 176 46.85 3.16 -4.23
CA ASP A 176 47.26 4.14 -3.20
C ASP A 176 48.71 3.96 -2.66
N ASP A 177 49.47 2.99 -3.15
CA ASP A 177 50.84 2.70 -2.63
C ASP A 177 52.01 3.31 -3.42
N LEU A 178 51.79 4.31 -4.28
CA LEU A 178 52.85 4.82 -5.17
C LEU A 178 53.01 6.35 -5.22
N ILE A 179 52.82 7.08 -4.12
CA ILE A 179 53.48 8.39 -3.95
C ILE A 179 53.89 8.57 -2.48
N GLY A 180 54.93 7.85 -2.08
CA GLY A 180 55.43 7.95 -0.71
C GLY A 180 56.78 7.28 -0.53
N ARG A 181 57.84 7.85 -1.14
CA ARG A 181 59.24 7.86 -0.63
C ARG A 181 60.23 8.39 -1.67
N ARG A 182 60.91 9.48 -1.30
CA ARG A 182 62.23 10.04 -1.72
C ARG A 182 62.07 11.56 -1.87
N THR A 183 62.71 12.46 -1.11
CA THR A 183 63.85 12.40 -0.20
C THR A 183 63.85 13.68 0.66
N LEU A 184 64.20 13.56 1.94
CA LEU A 184 64.62 14.66 2.80
C LEU A 184 66.05 15.10 2.41
N GLY A 185 66.32 16.41 2.44
CA GLY A 185 67.68 16.92 2.31
C GLY A 185 67.79 18.45 2.28
N THR A 186 68.03 19.04 3.46
CA THR A 186 68.88 20.24 3.72
C THR A 186 68.38 21.65 3.29
N MET A 187 68.04 22.45 4.30
CA MET A 187 68.09 23.94 4.37
C MET A 187 69.56 24.45 4.33
N PRO A 188 69.93 25.76 4.23
CA PRO A 188 69.18 26.96 4.67
C PRO A 188 69.39 28.32 3.92
N LEU A 189 68.65 29.35 4.39
CA LEU A 189 68.98 30.80 4.49
C LEU A 189 69.29 31.63 3.23
N GLN A 190 68.44 32.64 2.94
CA GLN A 190 68.80 34.08 3.05
C GLN A 190 67.65 35.06 2.69
N SER A 191 67.20 35.79 3.71
CA SER A 191 66.97 37.26 3.75
C SER A 191 66.30 38.05 2.62
N ALA A 192 65.16 38.70 2.95
CA ALA A 192 64.93 40.16 2.89
C ALA A 192 63.52 40.48 3.47
N ARG A 193 63.34 41.10 4.66
CA ARG A 193 63.25 42.57 4.92
C ARG A 193 62.37 43.27 3.85
N ARG A 194 61.20 43.86 4.14
CA ARG A 194 60.89 45.02 5.01
C ARG A 194 59.36 45.16 5.17
N LEU A 195 58.88 45.37 6.40
CA LEU A 195 58.25 46.60 6.96
C LEU A 195 56.74 46.81 6.66
N VAL A 196 55.99 46.60 7.75
CA VAL A 196 54.67 47.10 8.23
C VAL A 196 54.63 48.65 8.28
N PRO A 197 53.54 49.40 8.61
CA PRO A 197 52.07 49.17 8.74
C PRO A 197 51.20 50.16 7.91
N ASP A 198 49.86 50.02 7.92
CA ASP A 198 48.93 51.04 8.47
C ASP A 198 47.46 50.64 8.28
N GLU A 199 46.76 50.45 9.40
CA GLU A 199 45.31 50.64 9.59
C GLU A 199 45.09 52.14 9.98
N PRO A 200 43.86 52.69 10.22
CA PRO A 200 42.48 52.19 10.06
C PRO A 200 41.46 53.28 9.56
N LEU A 201 40.16 52.99 9.72
CA LEU A 201 38.98 53.88 9.85
C LEU A 201 38.23 54.35 8.58
N ALA A 202 36.97 53.90 8.42
CA ALA A 202 35.79 54.76 8.66
C ALA A 202 34.44 54.14 8.19
N LEU A 203 33.52 54.02 9.15
CA LEU A 203 32.11 54.45 9.15
C LEU A 203 31.21 54.28 7.89
N ARG A 204 30.07 53.60 8.08
CA ARG A 204 28.69 54.16 8.12
C ARG A 204 27.66 53.01 8.17
N MET A 205 26.93 52.75 9.26
CA MET A 205 25.70 53.44 9.73
C MET A 205 24.56 53.54 8.70
N ARG A 206 23.41 52.93 9.07
CA ARG A 206 21.96 53.28 8.85
C ARG A 206 21.17 52.11 8.23
N HIS A 207 20.26 51.44 8.95
CA HIS A 207 18.92 51.81 9.49
C HIS A 207 17.78 51.91 8.47
N GLY A 208 16.68 51.24 8.83
CA GLY A 208 15.28 51.54 8.45
C GLY A 208 14.74 50.66 7.33
N ALA A 209 13.53 50.13 7.36
CA ALA A 209 12.45 50.13 8.34
C ALA A 209 11.48 49.00 7.92
#